data_AF-A0A821VNW3-F1
#
_entry.id   AF-A0A821VNW3-F1
#
_cell.length_a   1.000
_cell.length_b   1.000
_cell.length_c   1.000
_cell.angle_alpha   90.00
_cell.angle_beta   90.00
_cell.angle_gamma   90.00
#
_symmetry.space_group_name_H-M   'P 1'
#
loop_
_entity.id
_entity.type
_entity.pdbx_description
1 polymer ?
#
loop_
_entity_poly.entity_id
_entity_poly.type
_entity_poly.pdbx_seq_one_letter_code
_entity_poly.pdbx_strand_id
1 'polypeptide(L)' 'HPLRGSSIDIHPNARWQQNGLTVAGGNGYGNGINQLYNPWGLYMDDDQTIYVAEWSNHRIVEWKWGATSGQVVAGGNGQG' A
#
# COMPACT_ATOMS: atom_id res chain seq x y z
N HIS A 1 20.98 -15.30 34.38
CA HIS A 1 19.66 -15.06 33.76
C HIS A 1 19.02 -13.83 34.38
N PRO A 2 18.78 -12.77 33.60
CA PRO A 2 17.46 -12.14 33.70
C PRO A 2 16.88 -11.78 32.33
N LEU A 3 15.57 -12.02 32.19
CA LEU A 3 14.68 -11.35 31.25
C LEU A 3 13.79 -10.45 32.10
N ARG A 4 13.68 -9.15 31.79
CA ARG A 4 12.43 -8.37 31.86
C ARG A 4 12.64 -6.90 31.51
N GLY A 5 11.90 -6.46 30.48
CA GLY A 5 11.55 -5.07 30.26
C GLY A 5 12.41 -4.36 29.22
N SER A 6 12.28 -4.72 27.94
CA SER A 6 12.56 -3.75 26.88
C SER A 6 11.45 -2.70 26.93
N SER A 7 11.62 -1.67 27.76
CA SER A 7 10.84 -0.45 27.64
C SER A 7 11.06 0.09 26.24
N ILE A 8 9.97 0.34 25.52
CA ILE A 8 10.04 1.20 24.35
C ILE A 8 10.31 2.60 24.91
N ASP A 9 11.56 3.03 24.85
CA ASP A 9 11.91 4.39 25.22
C ASP A 9 11.35 5.31 24.14
N ILE A 10 10.12 5.78 24.35
CA ILE A 10 9.53 6.83 23.50
C ILE A 10 10.28 8.11 23.87
N HIS A 11 11.41 8.32 23.20
CA HIS A 11 12.19 9.54 23.34
C HIS A 11 11.27 10.72 23.01
N PRO A 12 11.33 11.84 23.76
CA PRO A 12 10.52 13.02 23.50
C PRO A 12 10.78 13.67 22.13
N ASN A 13 11.81 13.21 21.43
CA ASN A 13 12.17 13.56 20.05
C ASN A 13 12.12 12.36 19.09
N ALA A 14 11.39 11.29 19.42
CA ALA A 14 11.15 10.18 18.52
C ALA A 14 10.45 10.72 17.26
N ARG A 15 11.23 10.93 16.21
CA ARG A 15 10.73 11.26 14.88
C ARG A 15 10.58 9.94 14.14
N TRP A 16 9.37 9.62 13.70
CA TRP A 16 9.19 8.61 12.66
C TRP A 16 10.12 8.98 11.51
N GLN A 17 10.98 8.06 11.07
CA GLN A 17 11.83 8.34 9.93
C GLN A 17 10.91 8.72 8.76
N GLN A 18 11.08 9.92 8.22
CA GLN A 18 10.18 10.50 7.23
C GLN A 18 10.46 9.99 5.81
N ASN A 19 11.31 8.97 5.67
CA ASN A 19 11.64 8.30 4.42
C ASN A 19 10.54 7.29 4.04
N GLY A 20 9.35 7.82 3.75
CA GLY A 20 8.27 7.01 3.18
C GLY A 20 8.59 6.58 1.75
N LEU A 21 8.33 5.32 1.44
CA LEU A 21 8.36 4.80 0.08
C LEU A 21 6.94 4.84 -0.49
N THR A 22 6.76 5.44 -1.66
CA THR A 22 5.49 5.33 -2.41
C THR A 22 5.43 3.93 -3.02
N VAL A 23 4.46 3.13 -2.58
CA VAL A 23 4.24 1.77 -3.09
C VAL A 23 3.08 1.72 -4.09
N ALA A 24 2.04 2.53 -3.91
CA ALA A 24 0.93 2.66 -4.85
C ALA A 24 0.62 4.15 -5.12
N GLY A 25 0.41 4.51 -6.39
CA GLY A 25 0.17 5.89 -6.82
C GLY A 25 1.44 6.67 -7.19
N GLY A 26 1.34 8.00 -7.26
CA GLY A 26 2.45 8.89 -7.63
C GLY A 26 2.66 9.13 -9.13
N ASN A 27 2.01 8.34 -10.02
CA ASN A 27 2.12 8.47 -11.47
C ASN A 27 0.89 9.15 -12.13
N GLY A 28 0.18 9.96 -11.35
CA GLY A 28 -1.06 10.61 -11.78
C GLY A 28 -2.28 9.69 -11.79
N TYR A 29 -3.42 10.31 -12.03
CA TYR A 29 -4.72 9.63 -12.11
C TYR A 29 -4.89 8.95 -13.47
N GLY A 30 -5.43 7.73 -13.48
CA GLY A 30 -5.77 7.04 -14.74
C GLY A 30 -5.86 5.53 -14.62
N ASN A 31 -5.91 4.88 -15.79
CA ASN A 31 -6.22 3.44 -15.91
C ASN A 31 -4.96 2.59 -16.11
N GLY A 32 -3.79 3.24 -16.25
CA GLY A 32 -2.51 2.56 -16.33
C GLY A 32 -2.25 1.69 -15.10
N ILE A 33 -1.46 0.64 -15.26
CA ILE A 33 -1.17 -0.30 -14.16
C ILE A 33 -0.28 0.32 -13.06
N ASN A 34 0.39 1.42 -13.38
CA ASN A 34 1.14 2.24 -12.45
C ASN A 34 0.35 3.47 -11.95
N GLN A 35 -0.92 3.61 -12.34
CA GLN A 35 -1.83 4.70 -11.96
C GLN A 35 -2.99 4.16 -11.13
N LEU A 36 -3.71 5.08 -10.46
CA LEU A 36 -4.93 4.77 -9.70
C LEU A 36 -6.10 5.63 -10.20
N TYR A 37 -7.31 5.08 -10.18
CA TYR A 37 -8.56 5.78 -10.51
C TYR A 37 -9.65 5.50 -9.46
N ASN A 38 -9.92 6.51 -8.63
CA ASN A 38 -10.92 6.48 -7.55
C ASN A 38 -10.78 5.21 -6.65
N PRO A 39 -9.62 5.01 -6.00
CA PRO A 39 -9.47 3.92 -5.03
C PRO A 39 -10.35 4.15 -3.80
N TRP A 40 -11.02 3.11 -3.32
CA TRP A 40 -11.98 3.20 -2.20
C TRP A 40 -11.56 2.39 -0.98
N GLY A 41 -10.75 1.34 -1.17
CA GLY A 41 -10.31 0.46 -0.09
C GLY A 41 -8.84 0.09 -0.24
N LEU A 42 -8.18 -0.08 0.90
CA LEU A 42 -6.82 -0.60 0.98
C LEU A 42 -6.73 -1.69 2.05
N TYR A 43 -5.94 -2.72 1.77
CA TYR A 43 -5.58 -3.77 2.70
C TYR A 43 -4.09 -4.08 2.56
N MET A 44 -3.43 -4.48 3.65
CA MET A 44 -2.04 -4.93 3.63
C MET A 44 -1.97 -6.29 4.32
N ASP A 45 -1.32 -7.25 3.67
CA ASP A 45 -1.08 -8.57 4.24
C ASP A 45 0.20 -8.63 5.08
N ASP A 46 0.47 -9.81 5.65
CA ASP A 46 1.64 -10.06 6.50
C ASP A 46 2.97 -9.99 5.72
N ASP A 47 2.93 -10.12 4.38
CA ASP A 47 4.07 -10.00 3.47
C ASP A 47 4.32 -8.54 3.01
N GLN A 48 3.59 -7.57 3.59
CA GLN A 48 3.64 -6.14 3.24
C GLN A 48 3.22 -5.86 1.78
N THR A 49 2.39 -6.72 1.20
CA THR A 49 1.73 -6.47 -0.08
C THR A 49 0.48 -5.62 0.16
N ILE A 50 0.36 -4.52 -0.58
CA ILE A 50 -0.79 -3.62 -0.52
C ILE A 50 -1.77 -3.99 -1.63
N TYR A 51 -3.02 -4.21 -1.26
CA TYR A 51 -4.14 -4.41 -2.17
C TYR A 51 -4.97 -3.14 -2.22
N VAL A 52 -5.24 -2.64 -3.42
CA VAL A 52 -6.05 -1.43 -3.65
C VAL A 52 -7.29 -1.82 -4.43
N ALA A 53 -8.46 -1.49 -3.89
CA ALA A 53 -9.73 -1.61 -4.58
C ALA A 53 -10.01 -0.32 -5.36
N GLU A 54 -9.93 -0.38 -6.69
CA GLU A 54 -10.17 0.74 -7.58
C GLU A 54 -11.62 0.74 -8.09
N TRP A 55 -12.42 1.66 -7.58
CA TRP A 55 -13.85 1.71 -7.89
C TRP A 55 -14.12 2.02 -9.37
N SER A 56 -13.40 3.00 -9.95
CA SER A 56 -13.61 3.40 -11.34
C SER A 56 -12.88 2.53 -12.36
N ASN A 57 -11.78 1.88 -11.98
CA ASN A 57 -11.12 0.88 -12.84
C ASN A 57 -11.74 -0.52 -12.69
N HIS A 58 -12.72 -0.69 -11.80
CA HIS A 58 -13.41 -1.95 -11.53
C HIS A 58 -12.48 -3.13 -11.28
N ARG A 59 -11.38 -2.90 -10.55
CA ARG A 59 -10.31 -3.88 -10.36
C ARG A 59 -9.73 -3.84 -8.96
N ILE A 60 -9.16 -4.96 -8.54
CA ILE A 60 -8.28 -5.07 -7.38
C ILE A 60 -6.85 -5.20 -7.90
N VAL A 61 -5.96 -4.35 -7.41
CA VAL A 61 -4.55 -4.33 -7.81
C VAL A 61 -3.68 -4.59 -6.58
N GLU A 62 -2.77 -5.55 -6.69
CA GLU A 62 -1.73 -5.79 -5.69
C GLU A 62 -0.48 -4.95 -5.99
N TRP A 63 0.19 -4.48 -4.94
CA TRP A 63 1.41 -3.68 -4.98
C TRP A 63 2.37 -4.19 -3.92
N LYS A 64 3.43 -4.86 -4.37
CA LYS A 64 4.48 -5.38 -3.49
C LYS A 64 5.38 -4.25 -2.99
N TRP A 65 5.99 -4.44 -1.83
CA TRP A 65 7.01 -3.52 -1.33
C TRP A 65 8.09 -3.23 -2.38
N GLY A 66 8.35 -1.96 -2.68
CA GLY A 66 9.34 -1.57 -3.70
C GLY A 66 8.85 -1.63 -5.16
N ALA A 67 7.60 -2.02 -5.41
CA ALA A 67 7.07 -2.05 -6.77
C ALA A 67 6.90 -0.65 -7.37
N THR A 68 7.12 -0.53 -8.68
CA THR A 68 6.87 0.69 -9.46
C THR A 68 5.56 0.64 -10.25
N SER A 69 4.90 -0.53 -10.28
CA SER A 69 3.60 -0.78 -10.89
C SER A 69 2.86 -1.89 -10.14
N GLY A 70 1.53 -1.86 -10.20
CA GLY A 70 0.71 -2.91 -9.60
C GLY A 70 0.54 -4.13 -10.50
N GLN A 71 -0.20 -5.13 -10.03
CA GLN A 71 -0.68 -6.26 -10.82
C GLN A 71 -2.18 -6.47 -10.54
N VAL A 72 -2.98 -6.66 -11.60
CA VAL A 72 -4.43 -6.92 -11.43
C VAL A 72 -4.62 -8.34 -10.93
N VAL A 73 -5.27 -8.50 -9.78
CA VAL A 73 -5.53 -9.80 -9.16
C VAL A 73 -7.02 -10.18 -9.18
N ALA A 74 -7.90 -9.20 -9.42
CA ALA A 74 -9.33 -9.44 -9.66
C ALA A 74 -9.98 -8.28 -10.43
N GLY A 75 -11.07 -8.58 -11.15
CA GLY A 75 -11.85 -7.57 -11.91
C GLY A 75 -11.20 -7.14 -13.23
N GLY A 76 -11.48 -5.91 -13.66
CA GLY A 76 -10.97 -5.30 -14.89
C GLY A 76 -11.90 -5.42 -16.11
N ASN A 77 -13.08 -6.02 -15.96
CA ASN A 77 -14.05 -6.25 -17.03
C ASN A 77 -15.26 -5.30 -16.99
N GLY A 78 -15.11 -4.15 -16.33
CA GLY A 78 -16.21 -3.21 -16.10
C GLY A 78 -16.96 -3.49 -14.79
N GLN A 79 -18.03 -2.71 -14.58
CA GLN A 79 -18.91 -2.87 -13.43
C GLN A 79 -19.61 -4.23 -13.46
N GLY A 80 -19.61 -4.93 -12.33
CA GLY A 80 -20.36 -6.17 -12.11
C GLY A 80 -21.81 -5.94 -11.73
#